data_AF-A0A9C9MJK5-F1
#
_entry.id   AF-A0A9C9MJK5-F1
#
_cell.length_a   1.000
_cell.length_b   1.000
_cell.length_c   1.000
_cell.angle_alpha   90.00
_cell.angle_beta   90.00
_cell.angle_gamma   90.00
#
_symmetry.space_group_name_H-M   'P 1'
#
loop_
_entity.id
_entity.type
_entity.pdbx_description
1 polymer ?
#
loop_
_entity_poly.entity_id
_entity_poly.type
_entity_poly.pdbx_seq_one_letter_code
_entity_poly.pdbx_strand_id
1 'polypeptide(L)' 'MQGWEQGKGKSTVQILAATNETSEIFGIIKSELKKQGKPIPINDVWIAAHVLETGSVLITYDKHFFQIPGIRLWDIL' A
#
# COMPACT_ATOMS: atom_id res chain seq x y z
N MET A 1 -10.42 35.57 -13.55
CA MET A 1 -9.78 34.26 -13.35
C MET A 1 -8.64 34.37 -12.34
N GLN A 2 -8.95 34.74 -11.09
CA GLN A 2 -8.02 34.78 -9.95
C GLN A 2 -8.86 34.40 -8.73
N GLY A 3 -8.68 33.22 -8.16
CA GLY A 3 -9.55 32.77 -7.06
C GLY A 3 -9.43 31.34 -6.57
N TRP A 4 -8.37 30.58 -6.91
CA TRP A 4 -8.20 29.20 -6.44
C TRP A 4 -6.92 28.98 -5.61
N GLU A 5 -6.12 30.01 -5.35
CA GLU A 5 -4.81 29.84 -4.70
C GLU A 5 -4.80 30.02 -3.17
N GLN A 6 -5.90 30.46 -2.55
CA GLN A 6 -5.94 30.75 -1.10
C GLN A 6 -6.57 29.64 -0.25
N GLY A 7 -6.11 28.40 -0.45
CA GLY A 7 -6.55 27.24 0.33
C GLY A 7 -5.45 26.23 0.65
N LYS A 8 -4.20 26.66 0.87
CA LYS A 8 -3.14 25.73 1.33
C LYS A 8 -3.28 25.48 2.84
N GLY A 9 -4.32 24.73 3.22
CA GLY A 9 -4.33 24.05 4.51
C GLY A 9 -3.12 23.11 4.62
N LYS A 10 -2.61 22.86 5.83
CA LYS A 10 -1.57 21.84 6.03
C LYS A 10 -2.06 20.52 5.46
N SER A 11 -1.26 19.87 4.62
CA SER A 11 -1.59 18.54 4.11
C SER A 11 -1.73 17.58 5.28
N THR A 12 -2.91 16.97 5.43
CA THR A 12 -3.19 15.98 6.47
C THR A 12 -2.68 14.59 6.11
N VAL A 13 -2.19 14.43 4.89
CA VAL A 13 -1.65 13.19 4.33
C VAL A 13 -0.33 13.44 3.63
N GLN A 14 0.50 12.40 3.56
CA GLN A 14 1.72 12.39 2.76
C GLN A 14 1.55 11.38 1.64
N ILE A 15 1.89 11.78 0.41
CA ILE A 15 1.93 10.87 -0.74
C ILE A 15 3.28 10.17 -0.75
N LEU A 16 3.26 8.84 -0.86
CA LEU A 16 4.45 8.04 -1.05
C LEU A 16 4.61 7.73 -2.54
N ALA A 17 5.82 7.93 -3.05
CA ALA A 17 6.21 7.48 -4.37
C ALA A 17 6.87 6.11 -4.27
N ALA A 18 6.61 5.24 -5.25
CA ALA A 18 7.31 3.96 -5.33
C ALA A 18 8.81 4.20 -5.56
N THR A 19 9.62 3.48 -4.79
CA THR A 19 11.08 3.44 -4.88
C THR A 19 11.53 2.13 -5.54
N ASN A 20 12.85 1.98 -5.68
CA ASN A 20 13.42 0.68 -6.07
C ASN A 20 13.13 -0.39 -5.01
N GLU A 21 13.17 -0.04 -3.72
CA GLU A 21 12.85 -0.95 -2.63
C GLU A 21 11.38 -1.38 -2.67
N THR A 22 10.45 -0.45 -2.94
CA THR A 22 9.03 -0.80 -3.19
C THR A 22 8.91 -1.83 -4.32
N SER A 23 9.68 -1.64 -5.39
CA SER A 23 9.63 -2.50 -6.58
C SER A 23 10.19 -3.90 -6.33
N GLU A 24 11.24 -4.00 -5.52
CA GLU A 24 11.82 -5.27 -5.08
C GLU A 24 10.82 -6.05 -4.20
N ILE A 25 10.24 -5.38 -3.20
CA ILE A 25 9.22 -5.96 -2.32
C ILE A 25 8.00 -6.42 -3.12
N PHE A 26 7.54 -5.60 -4.07
CA PHE A 26 6.46 -5.97 -4.99
C PHE A 26 6.76 -7.27 -5.73
N GLY A 27 7.99 -7.42 -6.26
CA GLY A 27 8.41 -8.62 -6.97
C GLY A 27 8.36 -9.86 -6.10
N ILE A 28 8.80 -9.75 -4.85
CA ILE A 28 8.75 -10.83 -3.85
C ILE A 28 7.29 -11.22 -3.56
N ILE A 29 6.43 -10.27 -3.20
CA ILE A 29 5.01 -10.53 -2.90
C ILE A 29 4.32 -11.19 -4.09
N LYS A 30 4.47 -10.62 -5.29
CA LYS A 30 3.82 -11.13 -6.51
C LYS A 30 4.26 -12.55 -6.83
N SER A 31 5.55 -12.83 -6.71
CA SER A 31 6.10 -14.17 -6.94
C SER A 31 5.54 -15.18 -5.95
N GLU A 32 5.49 -14.81 -4.67
CA GLU A 32 5.02 -15.70 -3.61
C GLU A 32 3.52 -15.99 -3.72
N LEU A 33 2.69 -14.95 -3.92
CA LEU A 33 1.25 -15.12 -4.14
C LEU A 33 0.96 -15.99 -5.38
N LYS A 34 1.75 -15.84 -6.45
CA LYS A 34 1.63 -16.68 -7.64
C LYS A 34 1.98 -18.15 -7.33
N LYS A 35 3.05 -18.40 -6.58
CA LYS A 35 3.44 -19.77 -6.16
C LYS A 35 2.38 -20.43 -5.29
N GLN A 36 1.72 -19.66 -4.43
CA GLN A 36 0.66 -20.14 -3.54
C GLN A 36 -0.71 -20.30 -4.24
N GLY A 37 -0.84 -19.94 -5.52
CA GLY A 37 -2.11 -19.98 -6.23
C GLY A 37 -3.13 -18.95 -5.74
N LYS A 38 -2.66 -17.86 -5.11
CA LYS A 38 -3.48 -16.80 -4.51
C LYS A 38 -3.16 -15.41 -5.10
N PRO A 39 -3.25 -15.22 -6.43
CA PRO A 39 -3.03 -13.91 -7.01
C PRO A 39 -4.06 -12.90 -6.49
N ILE A 40 -3.61 -11.68 -6.23
CA ILE A 40 -4.46 -10.53 -5.89
C ILE A 40 -4.38 -9.48 -7.00
N PRO A 41 -5.31 -8.52 -7.06
CA PRO A 41 -5.22 -7.37 -7.96
C PRO A 41 -3.83 -6.69 -7.89
N ILE A 42 -3.33 -6.24 -9.04
CA ILE A 42 -1.96 -5.72 -9.14
C ILE A 42 -1.71 -4.48 -8.26
N ASN A 43 -2.74 -3.67 -8.05
CA ASN A 43 -2.66 -2.48 -7.21
C ASN A 43 -2.53 -2.85 -5.72
N ASP A 44 -3.15 -3.95 -5.29
CA ASP A 44 -3.05 -4.42 -3.91
C ASP A 44 -1.62 -4.88 -3.60
N VAL A 45 -0.93 -5.45 -4.59
CA VAL A 45 0.50 -5.79 -4.46
C VAL A 45 1.35 -4.53 -4.28
N TRP A 46 1.06 -3.45 -5.03
CA TRP A 46 1.78 -2.18 -4.88
C TRP A 46 1.51 -1.50 -3.54
N ILE A 47 0.26 -1.53 -3.06
CA ILE A 47 -0.10 -1.01 -1.75
C ILE A 47 0.62 -1.81 -0.66
N ALA A 48 0.58 -3.15 -0.76
CA ALA A 48 1.28 -4.05 0.14
C ALA A 48 2.78 -3.78 0.21
N ALA A 49 3.41 -3.53 -0.94
CA ALA A 49 4.83 -3.21 -1.00
C ALA A 49 5.18 -1.92 -0.25
N HIS A 50 4.41 -0.84 -0.44
CA HIS A 50 4.61 0.41 0.32
C HIS A 50 4.41 0.19 1.82
N VAL A 51 3.42 -0.60 2.22
CA VAL A 51 3.14 -0.89 3.63
C VAL A 51 4.30 -1.63 4.28
N LEU A 52 4.87 -2.62 3.59
CA LEU A 52 6.02 -3.37 4.09
C LEU A 52 7.30 -2.53 4.12
N GLU A 53 7.60 -1.78 3.06
CA GLU A 53 8.78 -0.90 2.97
C GLU A 53 8.79 0.14 4.11
N THR A 54 7.68 0.83 4.31
CA THR A 54 7.59 1.87 5.34
C THR A 54 7.36 1.30 6.74
N GLY A 55 7.05 0.01 6.84
CA GLY A 55 6.51 -0.59 8.05
C GLY A 55 5.31 0.21 8.55
N SER A 56 4.32 0.47 7.71
CA SER A 56 3.08 1.16 8.11
C SER A 56 2.02 0.17 8.59
N VAL A 57 0.96 0.68 9.22
CA VAL A 57 -0.28 -0.07 9.43
C VAL A 57 -1.23 0.27 8.28
N LEU A 58 -1.74 -0.74 7.59
CA LEU A 58 -2.71 -0.58 6.51
C LEU A 58 -4.13 -0.52 7.07
N ILE A 59 -4.82 0.58 6.80
CA ILE A 59 -6.25 0.73 7.05
C ILE A 59 -6.99 0.34 5.77
N THR A 60 -7.78 -0.73 5.83
CA THR A 60 -8.52 -1.23 4.66
C THR A 60 -9.74 -2.03 5.08
N TYR A 61 -10.76 -2.09 4.21
CA TYR A 61 -11.85 -3.06 4.29
C TYR A 61 -11.63 -4.26 3.34
N ASP A 62 -10.58 -4.21 2.52
CA ASP A 62 -10.29 -5.23 1.54
C ASP A 62 -9.62 -6.45 2.21
N LYS A 63 -10.23 -7.62 2.00
CA LYS A 63 -9.77 -8.86 2.60
C LYS A 63 -8.55 -9.46 1.89
N HIS A 64 -8.18 -8.97 0.71
CA HIS A 64 -6.99 -9.46 -0.01
C HIS A 64 -5.70 -9.31 0.78
N PHE A 65 -5.62 -8.37 1.73
CA PHE A 65 -4.41 -8.11 2.50
C PHE A 65 -4.20 -9.09 3.66
N PHE A 66 -5.23 -9.82 4.10
CA PHE A 66 -5.11 -10.82 5.18
C PHE A 66 -4.21 -12.02 4.81
N GLN A 67 -4.02 -12.27 3.53
CA GLN A 67 -3.17 -13.36 3.03
C GLN A 67 -1.72 -12.94 2.76
N ILE A 68 -1.36 -11.66 2.96
CA ILE A 68 -0.01 -11.16 2.71
C ILE A 68 0.78 -11.24 4.03
N PRO A 69 1.81 -12.12 4.12
CA PRO A 69 2.59 -12.24 5.35
C PRO A 69 3.30 -10.93 5.71
N GLY A 70 3.32 -10.59 7.00
CA GLY A 70 4.04 -9.43 7.53
C GLY A 70 3.31 -8.09 7.40
N ILE A 71 2.17 -8.03 6.70
CA ILE A 71 1.34 -6.81 6.71
C ILE A 71 0.71 -6.62 8.09
N ARG A 72 0.81 -5.39 8.60
CA ARG A 72 0.08 -4.95 9.78
C ARG A 72 -1.20 -4.30 9.35
N LEU A 73 -2.34 -4.87 9.74
CA LEU A 73 -3.66 -4.32 9.49
C LEU A 73 -4.12 -3.54 10.71
N TRP A 74 -4.87 -2.46 10.49
CA TRP A 74 -5.57 -1.80 11.57
C TRP A 74 -6.78 -2.66 11.97
N ASP A 75 -6.80 -3.12 13.22
CA ASP A 75 -7.95 -3.86 13.76
C ASP A 75 -9.14 -2.92 13.92
N ILE A 76 -10.14 -3.11 13.05
CA ILE A 76 -11.48 -2.59 13.30
C ILE A 76 -12.13 -3.58 14.25
N LEU A 77 -12.21 -3.21 15.54
CA LEU A 77 -13.01 -3.92 16.53
C LEU A 77 -14.45 -4.16 16.04
#